data_AF-A0ABD1DK79-F1
#
_entry.id   AF-A0ABD1DK79-F1
#
_cell.length_a   1.000
_cell.length_b   1.000
_cell.length_c   1.000
_cell.angle_alpha   90.00
_cell.angle_beta   90.00
_cell.angle_gamma   90.00
#
_symmetry.space_group_name_H-M   'P 1'
#
loop_
_entity.id
_entity.type
_entity.pdbx_description
1 polymer ?
#
loop_
_entity_poly.entity_id
_entity_poly.type
_entity_poly.pdbx_seq_one_letter_code
_entity_poly.pdbx_strand_id
1 'polypeptide(L)'
;MKVAAENSILNMSSIESAGYPAELHIVTTRDGYILKVHRIPDPALQNKNEDKDGPGDENAPNLVAAADFRGVVLLMHGLFSTAADFIVTGPENGLAFILADAGYDVWLANARGTRFSRKNLNVGPKTAAFWDFR
;
A
#
# COMPACT_ATOMS: atom_id res chain seq x y z
N MET A 1 -6.79 -24.63 16.30
CA MET A 1 -6.86 -23.22 16.75
C MET A 1 -6.91 -22.34 15.51
N LYS A 2 -8.08 -21.84 15.12
CA LYS A 2 -8.21 -20.92 13.98
C LYS A 2 -7.58 -19.59 14.41
N VAL A 3 -6.47 -19.21 13.79
CA VAL A 3 -5.90 -17.87 13.96
C VAL A 3 -6.93 -16.90 13.39
N ALA A 4 -7.52 -16.08 14.26
CA ALA A 4 -8.40 -15.00 13.83
C ALA A 4 -7.65 -14.13 12.84
N ALA A 5 -8.30 -13.78 11.72
CA ALA A 5 -7.77 -12.79 10.80
C ALA A 5 -7.39 -11.55 11.64
N GLU A 6 -6.10 -11.25 11.68
CA GLU A 6 -5.59 -10.17 12.52
C GLU A 6 -6.23 -8.86 12.04
N ASN A 7 -7.10 -8.27 12.89
CA ASN A 7 -7.59 -6.91 12.76
C ASN A 7 -6.39 -5.95 12.78
N SER A 8 -5.81 -5.75 11.62
CA SER A 8 -4.71 -4.83 11.38
C SER A 8 -5.26 -3.58 10.72
N ILE A 9 -4.93 -2.43 11.30
CA ILE A 9 -5.36 -1.09 10.86
C ILE A 9 -4.91 -0.82 9.42
N LEU A 10 -3.75 -1.36 9.03
CA LEU A 10 -3.31 -1.42 7.65
C LEU A 10 -3.56 -2.83 7.12
N ASN A 11 -4.64 -2.96 6.38
CA ASN A 11 -4.95 -4.07 5.51
C ASN A 11 -5.67 -3.52 4.28
N MET A 12 -5.70 -4.31 3.21
CA MET A 12 -6.34 -3.96 1.94
C MET A 12 -7.79 -3.50 2.18
N SER A 13 -8.52 -4.24 3.02
CA SER A 13 -9.91 -3.94 3.35
C SER A 13 -10.12 -2.57 3.98
N SER A 14 -9.15 -2.01 4.72
CA SER A 14 -9.29 -0.68 5.35
C SER A 14 -9.18 0.44 4.31
N ILE A 15 -8.33 0.27 3.30
CA ILE A 15 -8.20 1.21 2.17
C ILE A 15 -9.41 1.10 1.24
N GLU A 16 -9.81 -0.13 0.91
CA GLU A 16 -10.98 -0.42 0.07
C GLU A 16 -12.28 0.07 0.72
N SER A 17 -12.44 -0.14 2.03
CA SER A 17 -13.61 0.33 2.78
C SER A 17 -13.66 1.85 2.91
N ALA A 18 -12.53 2.54 2.72
CA ALA A 18 -12.46 4.00 2.61
C ALA A 18 -12.79 4.51 1.19
N GLY A 19 -13.06 3.61 0.23
CA GLY A 19 -13.44 3.96 -1.14
C GLY A 19 -12.28 4.04 -2.15
N TYR A 20 -11.08 3.57 -1.77
CA TYR A 20 -9.89 3.67 -2.61
C TYR A 20 -9.48 2.30 -3.16
N PRO A 21 -8.96 2.21 -4.40
CA PRO A 21 -8.31 1.00 -4.86
C PRO A 21 -7.08 0.72 -3.99
N ALA A 22 -6.77 -0.56 -3.80
CA ALA A 22 -5.63 -0.98 -3.00
C ALA A 22 -4.87 -2.09 -3.71
N GLU A 23 -3.54 -2.07 -3.60
CA GLU A 23 -2.66 -3.16 -4.01
C GLU A 23 -1.70 -3.52 -2.86
N LEU A 24 -1.31 -4.79 -2.77
CA LEU A 24 -0.26 -5.28 -1.86
C LEU A 24 0.88 -5.89 -2.67
N HIS A 25 2.06 -5.31 -2.51
CA HIS A 25 3.30 -5.76 -3.12
C HIS A 25 4.20 -6.42 -2.08
N ILE A 26 4.70 -7.61 -2.40
CA ILE A 26 5.65 -8.35 -1.56
C ILE A 26 7.05 -8.20 -2.16
N VAL A 27 7.94 -7.52 -1.45
CA VAL A 27 9.28 -7.20 -1.92
C VAL A 27 10.31 -7.98 -1.12
N THR A 28 11.16 -8.75 -1.79
CA THR A 28 12.27 -9.46 -1.16
C THR A 28 13.56 -8.67 -1.35
N THR A 29 14.17 -8.25 -0.24
CA THR A 29 15.47 -7.56 -0.23
C THR A 29 16.61 -8.53 -0.54
N ARG A 30 17.77 -7.99 -0.95
CA ARG A 30 18.96 -8.80 -1.30
C ARG A 30 19.40 -9.73 -0.16
N ASP A 31 19.27 -9.27 1.08
CA ASP A 31 19.62 -10.03 2.29
C ASP A 31 18.44 -10.83 2.88
N GLY A 32 17.37 -10.99 2.09
CA GLY A 32 16.31 -11.97 2.33
C GLY A 32 15.14 -11.50 3.17
N TYR A 33 15.09 -10.23 3.61
CA TYR A 33 13.90 -9.71 4.29
C TYR A 33 12.74 -9.55 3.30
N ILE A 34 11.56 -9.96 3.74
CA ILE A 34 10.31 -9.88 2.99
C ILE A 34 9.52 -8.69 3.52
N LEU A 35 9.35 -7.69 2.68
CA LEU A 35 8.68 -6.44 2.98
C LEU A 35 7.27 -6.44 2.37
N LYS A 36 6.31 -5.91 3.13
CA LYS A 36 4.97 -5.62 2.62
C LYS A 36 4.85 -4.14 2.30
N VAL A 37 4.59 -3.83 1.04
CA VAL A 37 4.37 -2.46 0.55
C VAL A 37 2.94 -2.37 0.05
N HIS A 38 2.14 -1.47 0.63
CA HIS A 38 0.79 -1.22 0.16
C HIS A 38 0.82 -0.10 -0.87
N ARG A 39 -0.18 -0.02 -1.75
CA ARG A 39 -0.29 1.04 -2.74
C ARG A 39 -1.75 1.42 -2.92
N ILE A 40 -1.99 2.72 -3.03
CA ILE A 40 -3.24 3.31 -3.51
C ILE A 40 -2.94 3.78 -4.94
N PRO A 41 -3.24 2.95 -5.96
CA PRO A 41 -2.93 3.29 -7.34
C PRO A 41 -3.80 4.47 -7.81
N ASP A 42 -3.21 5.32 -8.62
CA ASP A 42 -3.96 6.35 -9.34
C ASP A 42 -4.94 5.68 -10.33
N PRO A 43 -6.26 5.98 -10.25
CA PRO A 43 -7.25 5.38 -11.14
C PRO A 43 -7.00 5.66 -12.64
N ALA A 44 -6.42 6.81 -12.98
CA ALA A 44 -6.06 7.18 -14.35
C ALA A 44 -4.89 6.34 -14.90
N LEU A 45 -4.07 5.73 -14.04
CA LEU A 45 -3.06 4.75 -14.46
C LEU A 45 -3.66 3.36 -14.72
N GLN A 46 -4.80 3.02 -14.12
CA GLN A 46 -5.45 1.73 -14.34
C GLN A 46 -6.11 1.66 -15.73
N ASN A 47 -6.67 2.77 -16.21
CA ASN A 47 -7.40 2.85 -17.48
C ASN A 47 -6.50 3.04 -18.73
N LYS A 48 -5.19 3.24 -18.57
CA LYS A 48 -4.27 3.39 -19.72
C LYS A 48 -3.89 2.07 -20.40
N ASN A 49 -4.22 0.93 -19.78
CA ASN A 49 -3.93 -0.39 -20.31
C ASN A 49 -5.13 -1.03 -21.04
N GLU A 50 -6.27 -0.34 -21.13
CA GLU A 50 -7.35 -0.75 -22.01
C GLU A 50 -7.06 -0.21 -23.42
N ASP A 51 -6.85 -1.13 -24.36
CA ASP A 51 -6.77 -0.82 -25.78
C ASP A 51 -7.95 0.10 -26.16
N LYS A 52 -7.64 1.31 -26.63
CA LYS A 52 -8.63 2.34 -27.01
C LYS A 52 -9.54 1.95 -28.19
N ASP A 53 -9.43 0.72 -28.67
CA ASP A 53 -10.17 0.19 -29.82
C ASP A 53 -11.43 -0.60 -29.42
N GLY A 54 -11.70 -0.75 -28.11
CA GLY A 54 -12.95 -1.33 -27.61
C GLY A 54 -14.09 -0.32 -27.49
N PRO A 55 -15.37 -0.72 -27.67
CA PRO A 55 -16.50 0.15 -27.36
C PRO A 55 -16.47 0.45 -25.87
N GLY A 56 -16.23 1.71 -25.51
CA GLY A 56 -16.13 2.13 -24.11
C GLY A 56 -17.38 1.73 -23.33
N ASP A 57 -17.20 1.09 -22.18
CA ASP A 57 -18.30 0.71 -21.31
C ASP A 57 -18.91 1.95 -20.67
N GLU A 58 -20.09 2.34 -21.15
CA GLU A 58 -20.89 3.45 -20.64
C GLU A 58 -21.36 3.25 -19.18
N ASN A 59 -21.25 2.03 -18.65
CA ASN A 59 -21.55 1.71 -17.25
C ASN A 59 -20.30 1.61 -16.37
N ALA A 60 -19.10 1.87 -16.92
CA ALA A 60 -17.91 1.98 -16.10
C ALA A 60 -18.15 3.08 -15.06
N PRO A 61 -17.85 2.84 -13.77
CA PRO A 61 -18.02 3.85 -12.75
C PRO A 61 -17.28 5.10 -13.21
N ASN A 62 -17.99 6.23 -13.19
CA ASN A 62 -17.44 7.54 -13.54
C ASN A 62 -16.45 7.93 -12.42
N LEU A 63 -15.29 7.28 -12.41
CA LEU A 63 -14.17 7.59 -11.55
C LEU A 63 -13.85 9.04 -11.85
N VAL A 64 -14.08 9.89 -10.85
CA VAL A 64 -13.79 11.33 -10.79
C VAL A 64 -12.85 11.71 -11.92
N ALA A 65 -13.35 12.47 -12.91
CA ALA A 65 -12.66 12.86 -14.14
C ALA A 65 -11.15 12.86 -13.92
N ALA A 66 -10.48 11.83 -14.47
CA ALA A 66 -9.10 11.46 -14.18
C ALA A 66 -8.31 12.69 -13.71
N ALA A 67 -8.12 12.83 -12.39
CA ALA A 67 -7.21 13.85 -11.89
C ALA A 67 -5.90 13.64 -12.64
N ASP A 68 -5.37 14.70 -13.30
CA ASP A 68 -4.17 14.56 -14.12
C ASP A 68 -3.07 13.91 -13.28
N PHE A 69 -2.65 12.70 -13.65
CA PHE A 69 -1.63 11.95 -12.91
C PHE A 69 -0.43 12.86 -12.57
N ARG A 70 -0.19 13.05 -11.28
CA ARG A 70 0.79 14.03 -10.77
C ARG A 70 2.14 13.44 -10.44
N GLY A 71 2.24 12.11 -10.41
CA GLY A 71 3.46 11.39 -10.12
C GLY A 71 3.29 10.30 -9.07
N VAL A 72 4.41 9.67 -8.73
CA VAL A 72 4.49 8.62 -7.71
C VAL A 72 5.02 9.20 -6.41
N VAL A 73 4.37 8.90 -5.29
CA VAL A 73 4.82 9.28 -3.94
C VAL A 73 5.08 8.03 -3.12
N LEU A 74 6.27 7.94 -2.52
CA LEU A 74 6.60 6.90 -1.55
C LEU A 74 6.55 7.48 -0.14
N LEU A 75 5.62 6.98 0.67
CA LEU A 75 5.49 7.31 2.08
C LEU A 75 6.25 6.26 2.91
N MET A 76 7.23 6.73 3.67
CA MET A 76 8.01 5.92 4.61
C MET A 76 7.76 6.40 6.04
N HIS A 77 7.43 5.47 6.92
CA HIS A 77 7.17 5.78 8.32
C HIS A 77 8.45 6.11 9.11
N GLY A 78 8.26 6.72 10.29
CA GLY A 78 9.35 7.04 11.21
C GLY A 78 9.76 5.88 12.13
N LEU A 79 10.57 6.21 13.15
CA LEU A 79 11.04 5.27 14.16
C LEU A 79 9.86 4.67 14.96
N PHE A 80 9.89 3.36 15.22
CA PHE A 80 8.85 2.61 15.96
C PHE A 80 7.43 2.67 15.38
N SER A 81 7.29 3.05 14.11
CA SER A 81 6.01 3.24 13.42
C SER A 81 5.82 2.20 12.30
N THR A 82 4.72 2.32 11.56
CA THR A 82 4.41 1.55 10.34
C THR A 82 3.73 2.46 9.31
N ALA A 83 3.55 1.99 8.08
CA ALA A 83 2.80 2.75 7.07
C ALA A 83 1.32 2.99 7.43
N ALA A 84 0.78 2.35 8.48
CA ALA A 84 -0.58 2.58 8.95
C ALA A 84 -0.82 4.02 9.40
N ASP A 85 0.23 4.72 9.84
CA ASP A 85 0.13 6.10 10.34
C ASP A 85 -0.38 7.07 9.27
N PHE A 86 -0.20 6.74 7.98
CA PHE A 86 -0.67 7.57 6.87
C PHE A 86 -2.15 7.39 6.51
N ILE A 87 -2.82 6.39 7.10
CA ILE A 87 -4.23 6.07 6.84
C ILE A 87 -5.11 6.03 8.11
N VAL A 88 -4.50 5.94 9.29
CA VAL A 88 -5.23 5.71 10.57
C VAL A 88 -6.24 6.81 10.90
N THR A 89 -6.03 8.03 10.40
CA THR A 89 -6.94 9.17 10.60
C THR A 89 -8.12 9.21 9.62
N GLY A 90 -8.29 8.17 8.80
CA GLY A 90 -9.40 8.04 7.86
C GLY A 90 -9.26 8.86 6.57
N PRO A 91 -10.19 8.71 5.61
CA PRO A 91 -10.09 9.30 4.26
C PRO A 91 -9.98 10.83 4.26
N GLU A 92 -10.64 11.51 5.19
CA GLU A 92 -10.64 12.99 5.24
C GLU A 92 -9.31 13.60 5.68
N ASN A 93 -8.51 12.88 6.47
CA ASN A 93 -7.32 13.44 7.13
C ASN A 93 -6.03 12.63 6.90
N GLY A 94 -6.14 11.39 6.44
CA GLY A 94 -4.99 10.53 6.19
C GLY A 94 -4.18 11.04 5.01
N LEU A 95 -2.88 11.29 5.23
CA LEU A 95 -1.99 11.82 4.19
C LEU A 95 -2.02 10.98 2.90
N ALA A 96 -2.14 9.65 3.02
CA ALA A 96 -2.20 8.78 1.85
C ALA A 96 -3.45 9.03 1.00
N PHE A 97 -4.60 9.27 1.65
CA PHE A 97 -5.87 9.55 0.98
C PHE A 97 -5.88 10.94 0.38
N ILE A 98 -5.39 11.95 1.12
CA ILE A 98 -5.23 13.33 0.61
C ILE A 98 -4.36 13.36 -0.67
N LEU A 99 -3.28 12.56 -0.71
CA LEU A 99 -2.43 12.45 -1.89
C LEU A 99 -3.12 11.70 -3.04
N ALA A 100 -3.85 10.62 -2.74
CA ALA A 100 -4.60 9.89 -3.76
C ALA A 100 -5.69 10.77 -4.41
N ASP A 101 -6.45 11.51 -3.61
CA ASP A 101 -7.46 12.47 -4.09
C ASP A 101 -6.84 13.60 -4.92
N ALA A 102 -5.59 13.97 -4.60
CA ALA A 102 -4.84 14.96 -5.34
C ALA A 102 -4.27 14.43 -6.67
N GLY A 103 -4.45 13.15 -7.02
CA GLY A 103 -3.99 12.54 -8.28
C GLY A 103 -2.56 11.99 -8.24
N TYR A 104 -2.10 11.51 -7.08
CA TYR A 104 -0.82 10.81 -6.95
C TYR A 104 -1.02 9.30 -6.86
N ASP A 105 -0.06 8.55 -7.41
CA ASP A 105 0.09 7.12 -7.15
C ASP A 105 0.88 6.92 -5.84
N VAL A 106 0.19 6.46 -4.79
CA VAL A 106 0.71 6.49 -3.42
C VAL A 106 1.19 5.12 -2.98
N TRP A 107 2.47 5.01 -2.67
CA TRP A 107 3.11 3.82 -2.14
C TRP A 107 3.38 3.96 -0.64
N LEU A 108 3.02 2.93 0.11
CA LEU A 108 3.03 2.87 1.58
C LEU A 108 4.02 1.78 2.02
N ALA A 109 5.28 2.18 2.24
CA ALA A 109 6.36 1.24 2.53
C ALA A 109 6.51 0.95 4.02
N ASN A 110 6.82 -0.31 4.32
CA ASN A 110 7.14 -0.76 5.68
C ASN A 110 8.58 -1.24 5.77
N ALA A 111 9.36 -0.62 6.66
CA ALA A 111 10.72 -1.05 6.96
C ALA A 111 10.75 -2.45 7.58
N ARG A 112 11.84 -3.17 7.37
CA ARG A 112 12.12 -4.48 7.98
C ARG A 112 11.94 -4.44 9.50
N GLY A 113 11.43 -5.53 10.07
CA GLY A 113 11.22 -5.68 11.52
C GLY A 113 9.89 -5.10 12.03
N THR A 114 9.22 -4.23 11.28
CA THR A 114 7.86 -3.76 11.61
C THR A 114 6.83 -4.89 11.56
N ARG A 115 5.64 -4.66 12.14
CA ARG A 115 4.53 -5.63 12.13
C ARG A 115 4.28 -6.26 10.74
N PHE A 116 4.38 -5.45 9.68
CA PHE A 116 4.07 -5.85 8.31
C PHE A 116 5.25 -6.51 7.58
N SER A 117 6.49 -6.23 8.00
CA SER A 117 7.71 -6.67 7.32
C SER A 117 8.65 -7.43 8.27
N ARG A 118 8.09 -8.32 9.10
CA ARG A 118 8.82 -9.15 10.08
C ARG A 118 9.02 -10.60 9.62
N LYS A 119 9.54 -10.76 8.40
CA LYS A 119 9.89 -12.07 7.83
C LYS A 119 11.21 -11.97 7.06
N ASN A 120 11.98 -13.06 7.07
CA ASN A 120 13.19 -13.23 6.29
C ASN A 120 13.26 -14.67 5.77
N LEU A 121 13.89 -14.90 4.62
CA LEU A 121 14.02 -16.22 3.99
C LEU A 121 14.88 -17.21 4.78
N ASN A 122 15.89 -16.72 5.50
CA ASN A 122 16.95 -17.54 6.09
C ASN A 122 16.92 -17.53 7.63
N VAL A 123 16.46 -16.45 8.25
CA VAL A 123 16.48 -16.27 9.71
C VAL A 123 15.11 -15.91 10.27
N GLY A 124 14.80 -16.44 11.46
CA GLY A 124 13.53 -16.20 12.14
C GLY A 124 13.59 -14.99 13.09
N PRO A 125 12.47 -14.28 13.32
CA PRO A 125 12.44 -13.06 14.16
C PRO A 125 12.73 -13.27 15.65
N LYS A 126 12.91 -14.51 16.10
CA LYS A 126 13.32 -14.85 17.46
C LYS A 126 14.84 -14.91 17.65
N THR A 127 15.63 -14.78 16.58
CA THR A 127 17.10 -14.85 16.65
C THR A 127 17.71 -13.45 16.58
N ALA A 128 18.86 -13.25 17.24
CA ALA A 128 19.59 -11.98 17.17
C ALA A 128 20.01 -11.64 15.72
N ALA A 129 20.35 -12.65 14.92
CA ALA A 129 20.71 -12.49 13.51
C ALA A 129 19.60 -11.85 12.65
N PHE A 130 18.33 -12.02 13.02
CA PHE A 130 17.23 -11.33 12.33
C PHE A 130 17.20 -9.82 12.61
N TRP A 131 17.79 -9.35 13.71
CA TRP A 131 17.77 -7.95 14.10
C TRP A 131 19.11 -7.23 13.83
N ASP A 132 20.10 -7.95 13.30
CA ASP A 132 21.38 -7.42 12.84
C ASP A 132 21.25 -6.92 11.38
N PHE A 133 20.65 -5.73 11.22
CA PHE A 133 20.50 -5.10 9.91
C PHE A 133 21.86 -4.55 9.42
N ARG A 134 22.18 -4.79 8.14
CA ARG A 134 23.43 -4.34 7.49
C ARG A 134 23.18 -3.34 6.39
#